data_AF-A0A958ZR59-F1
#
_entry.id   AF-A0A958ZR59-F1
#
_cell.length_a   1.000
_cell.length_b   1.000
_cell.length_c   1.000
_cell.angle_alpha   90.00
_cell.angle_beta   90.00
_cell.angle_gamma   90.00
#
_symmetry.space_group_name_H-M   'P 1'
#
loop_
_entity.id
_entity.type
_entity.pdbx_description
1 polymer ?
#
loop_
_entity_poly.entity_id
_entity_poly.type
_entity_poly.pdbx_seq_one_letter_code
_entity_poly.pdbx_strand_id
1 'polypeptide(L)'
;KDRILIDENENIYLKTTPTNLKSWDRNGNLRWESTIYSVGDFTQPVLRGDHLYFGEFFGLYKLDCATGKELTPIVELPSSPSYSSSPLIDDSGTIYVTTGGIVSAVRDDSLIWTKSLGLGTSFESYAALSISKNLYLATWSSTSTNIKHLFKLSDHH
;
A
#
# COMPACT_ATOMS: atom_id res chain seq x y z
N LYS A 1 -7.91 9.46 -2.47
CA LYS A 1 -7.09 10.57 -3.01
C LYS A 1 -5.89 9.92 -3.67
N ASP A 2 -5.66 10.21 -4.94
CA ASP A 2 -4.50 9.69 -5.67
C ASP A 2 -3.22 10.31 -5.13
N ARG A 3 -2.18 9.48 -4.95
CA ARG A 3 -0.87 9.93 -4.49
C ARG A 3 0.07 9.93 -5.69
N ILE A 4 0.71 11.07 -5.93
CA ILE A 4 1.84 11.16 -6.84
C ILE A 4 3.07 10.66 -6.09
N LEU A 5 3.78 9.69 -6.68
CA LEU A 5 5.08 9.24 -6.19
C LEU A 5 6.18 9.78 -7.10
N ILE A 6 7.32 10.10 -6.52
CA ILE A 6 8.49 10.61 -7.24
C ILE A 6 9.72 9.87 -6.69
N ASP A 7 10.56 9.31 -7.56
CA ASP A 7 11.83 8.69 -7.18
C ASP A 7 12.99 9.70 -7.12
N GLU A 8 14.19 9.24 -6.78
CA GLU A 8 15.41 10.05 -6.71
C GLU A 8 15.85 10.63 -8.06
N ASN A 9 15.39 10.04 -9.17
CA ASN A 9 15.68 10.50 -10.52
C ASN A 9 14.60 11.45 -11.06
N GLU A 10 13.69 11.91 -10.18
CA GLU A 10 12.52 12.73 -10.50
C GLU A 10 11.56 12.05 -11.49
N ASN A 11 11.58 10.71 -11.56
CA ASN A 11 10.55 9.99 -12.29
C ASN A 11 9.26 9.99 -11.49
N ILE A 12 8.17 10.28 -12.17
CA ILE A 12 6.83 10.41 -11.60
C ILE A 12 6.10 9.08 -11.81
N TYR A 13 5.40 8.60 -10.78
CA TYR A 13 4.49 7.46 -10.87
C TYR A 13 3.10 7.87 -10.40
N LEU A 14 2.10 7.59 -11.23
CA LEU A 14 0.72 7.95 -10.94
C LEU A 14 -0.24 6.84 -11.35
N LYS A 15 -1.09 6.46 -10.40
CA LYS A 15 -2.26 5.64 -10.69
C LYS A 15 -3.30 6.52 -11.37
N THR A 16 -3.62 6.21 -12.62
CA THR A 16 -4.50 7.05 -13.45
C THR A 16 -5.92 6.53 -13.52
N THR A 17 -6.12 5.22 -13.33
CA THR A 17 -7.43 4.56 -13.26
C THR A 17 -7.36 3.40 -12.25
N PRO A 18 -8.49 2.75 -11.93
CA PRO A 18 -8.49 1.58 -11.03
C PRO A 18 -7.57 0.42 -11.46
N THR A 19 -7.19 0.36 -12.73
CA THR A 19 -6.38 -0.72 -13.30
C THR A 19 -5.13 -0.22 -14.01
N ASN A 20 -4.83 1.07 -13.96
CA ASN A 20 -3.74 1.64 -14.75
C ASN A 20 -2.76 2.47 -13.90
N LEU A 21 -1.48 2.18 -14.08
CA LEU A 21 -0.36 2.90 -13.50
C LEU A 21 0.58 3.37 -14.63
N LYS A 22 1.05 4.61 -14.55
CA LYS A 22 1.96 5.18 -15.55
C LYS A 22 3.17 5.79 -14.88
N SER A 23 4.27 5.84 -15.64
CA SER A 23 5.47 6.58 -15.25
C SER A 23 5.89 7.59 -16.29
N TRP A 24 6.36 8.76 -15.83
CA TRP A 24 6.97 9.78 -16.66
C TRP A 24 8.37 10.12 -16.13
N ASP A 25 9.25 10.59 -17.01
CA ASP A 25 10.52 11.17 -16.60
C ASP A 25 10.34 12.61 -16.09
N ARG A 26 11.42 13.19 -15.56
CA ARG A 26 11.45 14.57 -15.06
C ARG A 26 11.07 15.65 -16.09
N ASN A 27 11.15 15.31 -17.37
CA ASN A 27 10.81 16.22 -18.48
C ASN A 27 9.35 16.05 -18.93
N GLY A 28 8.60 15.14 -18.30
CA GLY A 28 7.22 14.84 -18.65
C GLY A 28 7.05 13.85 -19.80
N ASN A 29 8.11 13.15 -20.22
CA ASN A 29 8.00 12.10 -21.24
C ASN A 29 7.47 10.81 -20.60
N LEU A 30 6.49 10.17 -21.24
CA LEU A 30 5.98 8.87 -20.80
C LEU A 30 7.10 7.81 -20.91
N ARG A 31 7.41 7.15 -19.80
CA ARG A 31 8.38 6.05 -19.73
C ARG A 31 7.71 4.71 -20.00
N TRP A 32 6.62 4.44 -19.29
CA TRP A 32 5.84 3.21 -19.42
C TRP A 32 4.41 3.38 -18.91
N GLU A 33 3.56 2.45 -19.31
CA GLU A 33 2.18 2.30 -18.87
C GLU A 33 1.91 0.82 -18.60
N SER A 34 1.32 0.55 -17.44
CA SER A 34 1.03 -0.80 -16.97
C SER A 34 -0.45 -0.94 -16.63
N THR A 35 -1.06 -1.97 -17.23
CA THR A 35 -2.41 -2.40 -16.87
C THR A 35 -2.30 -3.52 -15.84
N ILE A 36 -2.76 -3.24 -14.63
CA ILE A 36 -2.83 -4.20 -13.53
C ILE A 36 -4.14 -4.97 -13.66
N TYR A 37 -4.03 -6.25 -14.00
CA TYR A 37 -5.18 -7.15 -14.10
C TYR A 37 -5.59 -7.60 -12.70
N SER A 38 -6.34 -6.76 -12.00
CA SER A 38 -6.98 -7.08 -10.73
C SER A 38 -8.46 -7.37 -10.93
N VAL A 39 -9.03 -8.20 -10.05
CA VAL A 39 -10.49 -8.43 -9.96
C VAL A 39 -11.22 -7.17 -9.45
N GLY A 40 -10.49 -6.13 -9.02
CA GLY A 40 -11.04 -4.85 -8.60
C GLY A 40 -10.04 -3.70 -8.69
N ASP A 41 -10.25 -2.70 -7.82
CA ASP A 41 -9.38 -1.53 -7.72
C ASP A 41 -8.14 -1.88 -6.89
N PHE A 42 -6.93 -1.85 -7.48
CA PHE A 42 -5.71 -2.04 -6.71
C PHE A 42 -5.41 -0.79 -5.86
N THR A 43 -4.72 -0.95 -4.74
CA THR A 43 -4.51 0.19 -3.84
C THR A 43 -3.47 1.20 -4.34
N GLN A 44 -3.42 2.40 -3.76
CA GLN A 44 -2.40 3.39 -4.13
C GLN A 44 -0.99 2.85 -3.79
N PRO A 45 -0.05 2.85 -4.74
CA PRO A 45 1.26 2.26 -4.50
C PRO A 45 2.12 3.09 -3.54
N VAL A 46 3.10 2.46 -2.88
CA VAL A 46 4.26 3.12 -2.24
C VAL A 46 5.52 2.86 -3.05
N LEU A 47 6.47 3.78 -2.99
CA LEU A 47 7.80 3.61 -3.57
C LEU A 47 8.79 3.11 -2.51
N ARG A 48 9.56 2.06 -2.82
CA ARG A 48 10.66 1.55 -1.98
C ARG A 48 11.80 1.08 -2.88
N GLY A 49 12.90 1.83 -2.89
CA GLY A 49 13.98 1.60 -3.84
C GLY A 49 13.45 1.63 -5.27
N ASP A 50 13.82 0.63 -6.07
CA ASP A 50 13.42 0.50 -7.47
C ASP A 50 12.07 -0.19 -7.68
N HIS A 51 11.22 -0.28 -6.64
CA HIS A 51 9.96 -1.01 -6.70
C HIS A 51 8.77 -0.18 -6.22
N LEU A 52 7.64 -0.33 -6.93
CA LEU A 52 6.33 0.19 -6.53
C LEU A 52 5.53 -0.94 -5.91
N TYR A 53 5.16 -0.82 -4.63
CA TYR A 53 4.37 -1.83 -3.92
C TYR A 53 2.93 -1.41 -3.77
N PHE A 54 1.99 -2.31 -4.01
CA PHE A 54 0.56 -2.07 -3.92
C PHE A 54 -0.18 -3.33 -3.43
N GLY A 55 -1.19 -3.13 -2.60
CA GLY A 55 -2.09 -4.20 -2.17
C GLY A 55 -3.11 -4.57 -3.25
N GLU A 56 -3.37 -5.88 -3.37
CA GLU A 56 -4.38 -6.53 -4.21
C GLU A 56 -5.02 -7.68 -3.40
N PHE A 57 -6.00 -8.39 -3.97
CA PHE A 57 -6.78 -9.48 -3.37
C PHE A 57 -5.96 -10.52 -2.61
N PHE A 58 -4.81 -10.94 -3.15
CA PHE A 58 -4.01 -12.02 -2.57
C PHE A 58 -2.82 -11.57 -1.73
N GLY A 59 -2.50 -10.28 -1.71
CA GLY A 59 -1.35 -9.81 -0.95
C GLY A 59 -0.79 -8.47 -1.41
N LEU A 60 0.50 -8.28 -1.14
CA LEU A 60 1.26 -7.11 -1.57
C LEU A 60 2.06 -7.48 -2.82
N TYR A 61 1.72 -6.82 -3.91
CA TYR A 61 2.32 -6.96 -5.23
C TYR A 61 3.36 -5.87 -5.41
N LYS A 62 4.26 -6.04 -6.40
CA LYS A 62 5.23 -5.02 -6.75
C LYS A 62 5.51 -4.94 -8.25
N LEU A 63 5.79 -3.72 -8.74
CA LEU A 63 6.30 -3.49 -10.08
C LEU A 63 7.76 -3.01 -10.02
N ASP A 64 8.52 -3.34 -11.06
CA ASP A 64 9.80 -2.72 -11.37
C ASP A 64 9.61 -1.28 -11.84
N CYS A 65 10.31 -0.33 -11.22
CA CYS A 65 10.20 1.10 -11.51
C CYS A 65 10.70 1.50 -12.90
N ALA A 66 11.64 0.73 -13.47
CA ALA A 66 12.23 1.04 -14.77
C ALA A 66 11.33 0.61 -15.94
N THR A 67 10.59 -0.49 -15.76
CA THR A 67 9.84 -1.16 -16.83
C THR A 67 8.34 -1.19 -16.62
N GLY A 68 7.86 -0.95 -15.39
CA GLY A 68 6.45 -1.09 -15.01
C GLY A 68 5.97 -2.53 -14.95
N LYS A 69 6.86 -3.53 -15.09
CA LYS A 69 6.47 -4.94 -15.08
C LYS A 69 6.24 -5.44 -13.66
N GLU A 70 5.19 -6.24 -13.49
CA GLU A 70 4.94 -6.95 -12.24
C GLU A 70 6.05 -7.96 -11.96
N LEU A 71 6.51 -8.01 -10.71
CA LEU A 71 7.55 -8.91 -10.24
C LEU A 71 6.96 -9.95 -9.30
N THR A 72 7.47 -11.17 -9.42
CA THR A 72 7.13 -12.30 -8.54
C THR A 72 8.35 -12.69 -7.68
N PRO A 73 8.14 -13.32 -6.50
CA PRO A 73 6.85 -13.65 -5.89
C PRO A 73 6.13 -12.43 -5.29
N ILE A 74 4.81 -12.55 -5.13
CA ILE A 74 4.02 -11.61 -4.32
C ILE A 74 4.24 -11.92 -2.83
N VAL A 75 4.04 -10.92 -1.97
CA VAL A 75 4.05 -11.17 -0.52
C VAL A 75 2.63 -11.52 -0.09
N GLU A 76 2.39 -12.78 0.23
CA GLU A 76 1.12 -13.24 0.75
C GLU A 76 0.81 -12.58 2.09
N LEU A 77 -0.39 -12.00 2.21
CA LEU A 77 -0.88 -11.40 3.45
C LEU A 77 -2.02 -12.25 4.00
N PRO A 78 -2.25 -12.24 5.33
CA PRO A 78 -3.39 -12.92 5.93
C PRO A 78 -4.68 -12.56 5.19
N SER A 79 -5.34 -13.59 4.65
CA SER A 79 -6.47 -13.40 3.76
C SER A 79 -7.68 -12.84 4.51
N SER A 80 -8.23 -11.76 3.98
CA SER A 80 -9.59 -11.32 4.26
C SER A 80 -10.23 -10.98 2.92
N PRO A 81 -11.51 -11.31 2.68
CA PRO A 81 -12.22 -10.97 1.43
C PRO A 81 -12.48 -9.47 1.28
N SER A 82 -11.73 -8.62 1.97
CA SER A 82 -11.95 -7.19 2.07
C SER A 82 -10.75 -6.46 1.49
N TYR A 83 -11.03 -5.35 0.81
CA TYR A 83 -10.05 -4.51 0.15
C TYR A 83 -8.92 -4.11 1.12
N SER A 84 -7.68 -4.26 0.68
CA SER A 84 -6.53 -3.76 1.42
C SER A 84 -6.58 -2.23 1.44
N SER A 85 -6.12 -1.63 2.53
CA SER A 85 -5.84 -0.20 2.56
C SER A 85 -4.56 0.08 1.80
N SER A 86 -4.42 1.31 1.29
CA SER A 86 -3.19 1.69 0.59
C SER A 86 -1.97 1.51 1.48
N PRO A 87 -0.92 0.82 1.02
CA PRO A 87 0.28 0.59 1.80
C PRO A 87 0.93 1.90 2.24
N LEU A 88 1.70 1.80 3.31
CA LEU A 88 2.57 2.85 3.79
C LEU A 88 3.96 2.33 3.98
N ILE A 89 4.93 3.22 3.89
CA ILE A 89 6.32 2.91 4.17
C ILE A 89 6.84 3.85 5.25
N ASP A 90 7.64 3.32 6.16
CA ASP A 90 8.39 4.13 7.13
C ASP A 90 9.83 4.37 6.69
N ASP A 91 10.56 5.20 7.45
CA ASP A 91 11.95 5.57 7.16
C ASP A 91 12.92 4.37 7.19
N SER A 92 12.52 3.24 7.81
CA SER A 92 13.30 1.99 7.79
C SER A 92 13.02 1.13 6.57
N GLY A 93 12.09 1.56 5.71
CA GLY A 93 11.64 0.82 4.55
C GLY A 93 10.67 -0.32 4.87
N THR A 94 10.07 -0.35 6.06
CA THR A 94 8.99 -1.32 6.35
C THR A 94 7.71 -0.86 5.71
N ILE A 95 7.07 -1.76 4.97
CA ILE A 95 5.76 -1.53 4.37
C ILE A 95 4.68 -2.06 5.30
N TYR A 96 3.70 -1.22 5.63
CA TYR A 96 2.55 -1.60 6.42
C TYR A 96 1.31 -1.68 5.55
N VAL A 97 0.59 -2.79 5.65
CA VAL A 97 -0.66 -3.04 4.92
C VAL A 97 -1.73 -3.41 5.94
N THR A 98 -2.93 -2.85 5.78
CA THR A 98 -4.07 -3.22 6.61
C THR A 98 -5.13 -3.91 5.75
N THR A 99 -5.49 -5.12 6.13
CA THR A 99 -6.46 -5.97 5.41
C THR A 99 -7.37 -6.63 6.44
N GLY A 100 -8.69 -6.42 6.35
CA GLY A 100 -9.66 -7.07 7.25
C GLY A 100 -9.45 -6.83 8.75
N GLY A 101 -8.93 -5.66 9.14
CA GLY A 101 -8.62 -5.35 10.55
C GLY A 101 -7.32 -5.99 11.07
N ILE A 102 -6.53 -6.60 10.18
CA ILE A 102 -5.18 -7.09 10.46
C ILE A 102 -4.18 -6.12 9.86
N VAL A 103 -3.23 -5.68 10.68
CA VAL A 103 -2.06 -4.91 10.24
C VAL A 103 -0.94 -5.91 9.98
N SER A 104 -0.34 -5.82 8.80
CA SER A 104 0.81 -6.63 8.40
C SER A 104 2.01 -5.72 8.16
N ALA A 105 3.17 -6.08 8.67
CA ALA A 105 4.44 -5.42 8.38
C ALA A 105 5.27 -6.30 7.45
N VAL A 106 5.71 -5.72 6.34
CA VAL A 106 6.50 -6.37 5.30
C VAL A 106 7.82 -5.63 5.16
N ARG A 107 8.93 -6.35 5.16
CA ARG A 107 10.27 -5.80 4.90
C ARG A 107 11.05 -6.81 4.10
N ASP A 108 11.80 -6.35 3.11
CA ASP A 108 12.61 -7.21 2.23
C ASP A 108 11.78 -8.37 1.63
N ASP A 109 10.60 -8.01 1.11
CA ASP A 109 9.62 -8.93 0.52
C ASP A 109 9.18 -10.07 1.44
N SER A 110 9.35 -9.90 2.74
CA SER A 110 9.00 -10.89 3.75
C SER A 110 8.03 -10.31 4.77
N LEU A 111 6.98 -11.08 5.09
CA LEU A 111 6.09 -10.76 6.20
C LEU A 111 6.86 -10.89 7.52
N ILE A 112 7.01 -9.79 8.24
CA ILE A 112 7.75 -9.73 9.51
C ILE A 112 6.83 -10.05 10.68
N TRP A 113 5.66 -9.42 10.72
CA TRP A 113 4.66 -9.66 11.75
C TRP A 113 3.26 -9.27 11.29
N THR A 114 2.27 -9.79 12.01
CA THR A 114 0.86 -9.38 11.87
C THR A 114 0.28 -9.03 13.24
N LYS A 115 -0.70 -8.13 13.26
CA LYS A 115 -1.43 -7.75 14.46
C LYS A 115 -2.89 -7.56 14.14
N SER A 116 -3.75 -8.35 14.79
CA SER A 116 -5.20 -8.13 14.76
C SER A 116 -5.57 -6.93 15.61
N LEU A 117 -6.40 -6.04 15.07
CA LEU A 117 -6.92 -4.88 15.78
C LEU A 117 -8.20 -5.19 16.58
N GLY A 118 -8.74 -6.41 16.45
CA GLY A 118 -9.98 -6.81 17.14
C GLY A 118 -11.23 -6.05 16.68
N LEU A 119 -11.18 -5.43 15.51
CA LEU A 119 -12.25 -4.59 14.97
C LEU A 119 -13.35 -5.39 14.27
N GLY A 120 -13.17 -6.69 14.03
CA GLY A 120 -14.10 -7.47 13.21
C GLY A 120 -14.04 -7.07 11.72
N THR A 121 -14.89 -7.70 10.90
CA THR A 121 -14.79 -7.67 9.42
C THR A 121 -15.57 -6.54 8.75
N SER A 122 -16.27 -5.68 9.50
CA SER A 122 -17.24 -4.71 8.97
C SER A 122 -16.68 -3.28 8.74
N PHE A 123 -15.37 -3.10 8.83
CA PHE A 123 -14.73 -1.80 8.60
C PHE A 123 -14.14 -1.73 7.20
N GLU A 124 -14.59 -0.75 6.41
CA GLU A 124 -14.37 -0.69 4.96
C GLU A 124 -13.09 0.05 4.54
N SER A 125 -12.48 0.85 5.42
CA SER A 125 -11.29 1.61 5.07
C SER A 125 -10.45 2.00 6.29
N TYR A 126 -9.13 1.88 6.15
CA TYR A 126 -8.15 2.28 7.14
C TYR A 126 -7.23 3.33 6.51
N ALA A 127 -7.13 4.49 7.14
CA ALA A 127 -6.07 5.44 6.83
C ALA A 127 -4.97 5.19 7.85
N ALA A 128 -3.77 4.90 7.38
CA ALA A 128 -2.64 4.68 8.23
C ALA A 128 -1.64 5.85 8.04
N LEU A 129 -0.82 6.14 9.03
CA LEU A 129 0.30 7.09 8.91
C LEU A 129 1.44 6.63 9.80
N SER A 130 2.66 6.59 9.27
CA SER A 130 3.87 6.34 10.09
C SER A 130 4.54 7.67 10.43
N ILE A 131 4.75 7.94 11.72
CA ILE A 131 5.54 9.09 12.19
C ILE A 131 6.46 8.61 13.31
N SER A 132 7.76 8.82 13.17
CA SER A 132 8.76 8.55 14.22
C SER A 132 8.61 7.14 14.82
N LYS A 133 8.54 6.12 13.94
CA LYS A 133 8.34 4.69 14.30
C LYS A 133 7.00 4.33 14.94
N ASN A 134 6.02 5.23 14.89
CA ASN A 134 4.67 4.95 15.35
C ASN A 134 3.73 4.84 14.16
N LEU A 135 3.00 3.74 14.08
CA LEU A 135 1.89 3.61 13.13
C LEU A 135 0.60 4.10 13.78
N TYR A 136 0.00 5.11 13.16
CA TYR A 136 -1.31 5.64 13.52
C TYR A 136 -2.35 5.13 12.53
N LEU A 137 -3.36 4.43 13.03
CA LEU A 137 -4.44 3.87 12.20
C LEU A 137 -5.75 4.53 12.55
N ALA A 138 -6.38 5.19 11.58
CA ALA A 138 -7.72 5.74 11.65
C ALA A 138 -8.69 4.84 10.90
N THR A 139 -9.77 4.44 11.57
CA THR A 139 -10.79 3.55 11.00
C THR A 139 -12.09 4.28 10.73
N TRP A 140 -12.73 3.93 9.62
CA TRP A 140 -13.99 4.51 9.15
C TRP A 140 -15.03 3.40 9.02
N SER A 141 -16.29 3.69 9.33
CA SER A 141 -17.41 2.84 8.91
C SER A 141 -18.13 3.52 7.75
N SER A 142 -18.72 2.75 6.84
CA SER A 142 -19.54 3.30 5.73
C SER A 142 -20.69 4.20 6.19
N THR A 143 -21.04 4.13 7.46
CA THR A 143 -22.08 4.94 8.11
C THR A 143 -21.57 6.20 8.83
N SER A 144 -20.26 6.46 8.88
CA SER A 144 -19.68 7.54 9.69
C SER A 144 -18.46 8.19 9.06
N THR A 145 -18.50 9.52 8.94
CA THR A 145 -17.35 10.38 8.56
C THR A 145 -16.45 10.73 9.76
N ASN A 146 -16.62 10.09 10.91
CA ASN A 146 -15.75 10.26 12.06
C ASN A 146 -14.77 9.09 12.18
N ILE A 147 -13.53 9.42 12.55
CA ILE A 147 -12.53 8.45 13.00
C ILE A 147 -13.12 7.70 14.19
N LYS A 148 -13.24 6.37 14.08
CA LYS A 148 -13.78 5.54 15.16
C LYS A 148 -12.71 5.13 16.17
N HIS A 149 -11.53 4.79 15.68
CA HIS A 149 -10.42 4.35 16.51
C HIS A 149 -9.12 4.95 15.98
N LEU A 150 -8.25 5.36 16.91
CA LEU A 150 -6.87 5.74 16.65
C LEU A 150 -5.96 4.75 17.37
N PHE A 151 -5.27 3.89 16.63
CA PHE A 151 -4.28 2.97 17.20
C PHE A 151 -2.90 3.57 17.06
N LYS A 152 -2.14 3.62 18.16
CA LYS A 152 -0.70 3.85 18.13
C LYS A 152 -0.03 2.50 18.29
N LEU A 153 0.74 2.09 17.29
CA LEU A 153 1.62 0.94 17.41
C LEU A 153 3.05 1.45 17.56
N SER A 154 3.67 1.19 18.72
CA SER A 154 5.03 1.67 19.08
C SER A 154 6.00 0.47 19.11
N ASP A 155 7.26 0.72 18.76
CA ASP A 155 8.40 -0.21 18.89
C ASP A 155 8.15 -1.62 18.34
N HIS A 156 8.06 -1.71 17.01
CA HIS A 156 8.07 -2.98 16.29
C HIS A 156 9.51 -3.40 15.99
N HIS A 157 10.03 -4.29 16.82
CA HIS A 157 11.29 -5.01 16.60
C HIS A 157 11.07 -6.23 15.72
#